data_AF-A0A1M7J1Y5-F1
#
_entry.id   AF-A0A1M7J1Y5-F1
#
_cell.length_a   1.000
_cell.length_b   1.000
_cell.length_c   1.000
_cell.angle_alpha   90.00
_cell.angle_beta   90.00
_cell.angle_gamma   90.00
#
_symmetry.space_group_name_H-M   'P 1'
#
loop_
_entity.id
_entity.type
_entity.pdbx_description
1 polymer ?
#
loop_
_entity_poly.entity_id
_entity_poly.type
_entity_poly.pdbx_seq_one_letter_code
_entity_poly.pdbx_strand_id
1 'polypeptide(L)'
;MRTIRELLGTDEKIWFYIENEGLWENFLEFAAEFRFINVPRDRWKFGHVIAVHKSGEMGHVPIFIWCISFGENKSGVPAKYDFRKLIDGEEDISCKVAHFKGRIIC
;
A
#
# COMPACT_ATOMS: atom_id res chain seq x y z
N MET A 1 15.00 -2.71 -9.30
CA MET A 1 13.77 -2.64 -8.48
C MET A 1 13.47 -1.17 -8.22
N ARG A 2 12.23 -0.70 -8.48
CA ARG A 2 11.87 0.71 -8.30
C ARG A 2 11.83 1.06 -6.82
N THR A 3 12.23 2.27 -6.42
CA THR A 3 12.12 2.75 -5.04
C THR A 3 10.71 3.30 -4.74
N ILE A 4 10.33 3.41 -3.47
CA ILE A 4 9.06 4.06 -3.08
C ILE A 4 9.00 5.51 -3.59
N ARG A 5 10.13 6.24 -3.57
CA ARG A 5 10.19 7.63 -4.06
C ARG A 5 9.94 7.72 -5.56
N GLU A 6 10.47 6.80 -6.34
CA GLU A 6 10.17 6.71 -7.77
C GLU A 6 8.71 6.38 -8.03
N LEU A 7 8.12 5.49 -7.23
CA LEU A 7 6.70 5.11 -7.33
C LEU A 7 5.74 6.23 -6.91
N LEU A 8 6.14 7.08 -5.96
CA LEU A 8 5.38 8.26 -5.55
C LEU A 8 5.32 9.28 -6.69
N GLY A 9 6.40 9.48 -7.45
CA GLY A 9 6.42 10.44 -8.55
C GLY A 9 5.95 11.83 -8.12
N THR A 10 4.86 12.31 -8.73
CA THR A 10 4.19 13.58 -8.36
C THR A 10 3.05 13.40 -7.36
N ASP A 11 2.66 12.17 -7.07
CA ASP A 11 1.55 11.88 -6.17
C ASP A 11 1.93 12.17 -4.71
N GLU A 12 0.96 12.68 -3.96
CA GLU A 12 1.15 12.92 -2.53
C GLU A 12 1.28 11.61 -1.73
N LYS A 13 0.58 10.56 -2.17
CA LYS A 13 0.54 9.27 -1.49
C LYS A 13 0.25 8.14 -2.48
N ILE A 14 0.73 6.95 -2.16
CA ILE A 14 0.47 5.69 -2.88
C ILE A 14 0.09 4.60 -1.88
N TRP A 15 -0.61 3.56 -2.35
CA TRP A 15 -1.03 2.43 -1.54
C TRP A 15 -0.39 1.13 -2.02
N PHE A 16 0.10 0.31 -1.10
CA PHE A 16 0.63 -1.02 -1.37
C PHE A 16 -0.32 -2.08 -0.85
N TYR A 17 -0.64 -3.07 -1.68
CA TYR A 17 -1.21 -4.34 -1.25
C TYR A 17 -0.10 -5.30 -0.83
N ILE A 18 -0.25 -5.88 0.35
CA ILE A 18 0.68 -6.82 0.97
C ILE A 18 -0.12 -8.08 1.32
N GLU A 19 0.10 -9.14 0.56
CA GLU A 19 -0.71 -10.36 0.64
C GLU A 19 -0.61 -11.07 1.99
N ASN A 20 0.59 -11.13 2.58
CA ASN A 20 0.88 -11.96 3.74
C ASN A 20 2.03 -11.40 4.60
N GLU A 21 2.23 -11.98 5.78
CA GLU A 21 3.29 -11.58 6.72
C GLU A 21 4.71 -11.82 6.18
N GLY A 22 4.91 -12.78 5.27
CA GLY A 22 6.22 -12.97 4.64
C GLY A 22 6.60 -11.79 3.74
N LEU A 23 5.64 -11.23 3.01
CA LEU A 23 5.83 -10.00 2.23
C LEU A 23 5.94 -8.75 3.11
N TRP A 24 5.33 -8.77 4.30
CA TRP A 24 5.39 -7.66 5.23
C TRP A 24 6.81 -7.34 5.68
N GLU A 25 7.60 -8.35 6.04
CA GLU A 25 8.99 -8.14 6.45
C GLU A 25 9.82 -7.53 5.32
N ASN A 26 9.65 -8.02 4.09
CA ASN A 26 10.27 -7.45 2.90
C ASN A 26 9.83 -5.98 2.67
N PHE A 27 8.56 -5.67 2.92
CA PHE A 27 8.06 -4.31 2.85
C PHE A 27 8.70 -3.40 3.90
N LEU A 28 8.90 -3.88 5.13
CA LEU A 28 9.55 -3.11 6.18
C LEU A 28 11.02 -2.77 5.88
N GLU A 29 11.73 -3.65 5.17
CA GLU A 29 13.07 -3.38 4.66
C GLU A 29 13.02 -2.37 3.51
N PHE A 30 12.11 -2.58 2.56
CA PHE A 30 11.91 -1.68 1.42
C PHE A 30 11.50 -0.26 1.84
N ALA A 31 10.74 -0.14 2.92
CA ALA A 31 10.25 1.11 3.49
C ALA A 31 11.10 1.60 4.67
N ALA A 32 12.40 1.24 4.76
CA ALA A 32 13.25 1.56 5.91
C ALA A 32 13.35 3.05 6.26
N GLU A 33 13.21 3.95 5.27
CA GLU A 33 13.21 5.41 5.48
C GLU A 33 11.86 5.98 5.95
N PHE A 34 10.82 5.15 5.98
CA PHE A 34 9.45 5.54 6.27
C PHE A 34 9.02 5.09 7.67
N ARG A 35 7.98 5.70 8.23
CA ARG A 35 7.54 5.39 9.61
C ARG A 35 6.05 5.55 9.84
N PHE A 36 5.49 4.72 10.71
CA PHE A 36 4.21 5.00 11.35
C PHE A 36 4.44 6.04 12.47
N ILE A 37 3.82 7.21 12.36
CA ILE A 37 3.99 8.32 13.29
C ILE A 37 3.70 7.87 14.72
N ASN A 38 4.58 8.20 15.68
CA ASN A 38 4.44 7.90 17.11
C ASN A 38 4.33 6.40 17.46
N VAL A 39 4.60 5.49 16.53
CA VAL A 39 4.61 4.05 16.79
C VAL A 39 6.03 3.51 16.59
N PRO A 40 6.67 2.97 17.64
CA PRO A 40 7.94 2.24 17.53
C PRO A 40 7.86 1.04 16.57
N ARG A 41 8.96 0.73 15.87
CA ARG A 41 9.01 -0.29 14.80
C ARG A 41 8.65 -1.70 15.28
N ASP A 42 9.04 -2.07 16.50
CA ASP A 42 8.70 -3.33 17.17
C ASP A 42 7.20 -3.48 17.45
N ARG A 43 6.44 -2.39 17.37
CA ARG A 43 4.98 -2.37 17.55
C ARG A 43 4.21 -2.23 16.25
N TRP A 44 4.91 -2.16 15.11
CA TRP A 44 4.24 -2.11 13.81
C TRP A 44 3.58 -3.45 13.54
N LYS A 45 2.26 -3.39 13.36
CA LYS A 45 1.48 -4.58 13.04
C LYS A 45 1.40 -4.76 11.54
N PHE A 46 1.42 -6.02 11.10
CA PHE A 46 1.09 -6.36 9.75
C PHE A 46 -0.27 -5.76 9.35
N GLY A 47 -0.34 -5.24 8.12
CA GLY A 47 -1.60 -4.91 7.49
C GLY A 47 -1.54 -5.14 5.99
N HIS A 48 -2.66 -5.60 5.46
CA HIS A 48 -2.78 -5.95 4.05
C HIS A 48 -2.66 -4.78 3.09
N VAL A 49 -2.92 -3.56 3.56
CA VAL A 49 -2.84 -2.36 2.72
C VAL A 49 -2.18 -1.24 3.49
N ILE A 50 -1.09 -0.70 2.94
CA ILE A 50 -0.31 0.37 3.55
C ILE A 50 -0.31 1.59 2.64
N ALA A 51 -0.69 2.73 3.19
CA ALA A 51 -0.47 4.02 2.55
C ALA A 51 0.92 4.52 2.89
N VAL A 52 1.63 5.01 1.87
CA VAL A 52 2.91 5.68 2.03
C VAL A 52 2.78 7.09 1.48
N HIS A 53 3.09 8.07 2.31
CA HIS A 53 3.01 9.49 2.00
C HIS A 53 4.38 10.05 1.62
N LYS A 54 4.43 11.06 0.75
CA LYS A 54 5.68 11.74 0.34
C LYS A 54 6.49 12.34 1.50
N SER A 55 5.84 12.60 2.65
CA SER A 55 6.48 13.09 3.88
C SER A 55 7.36 12.03 4.57
N GLY A 56 7.28 10.76 4.17
CA GLY A 56 7.92 9.65 4.88
C GLY A 56 6.99 8.93 5.86
N GLU A 57 5.73 9.36 5.96
CA GLU A 57 4.76 8.77 6.89
C GLU A 57 4.00 7.60 6.27
N MET A 58 3.71 6.60 7.08
CA MET A 58 2.92 5.42 6.70
C MET A 58 1.65 5.32 7.55
N GLY A 59 0.63 4.70 6.97
CA GLY A 59 -0.61 4.40 7.67
C GLY A 59 -1.27 3.14 7.12
N HIS A 60 -1.95 2.38 7.97
CA HIS A 60 -2.78 1.27 7.52
C HIS A 60 -4.02 1.80 6.81
N VAL A 61 -4.33 1.26 5.64
CA VAL A 61 -5.58 1.56 4.93
C VAL A 61 -6.60 0.49 5.32
N PRO A 62 -7.77 0.87 5.87
CA PRO A 62 -8.82 -0.09 6.14
C PRO A 62 -9.25 -0.86 4.87
N ILE A 63 -9.44 -2.18 4.98
CA ILE A 63 -9.79 -3.04 3.83
C ILE A 63 -11.05 -2.56 3.10
N PHE A 64 -12.03 -2.00 3.82
CA PHE A 64 -13.24 -1.46 3.19
C PHE A 64 -12.95 -0.22 2.34
N ILE A 65 -12.04 0.68 2.77
CA ILE A 65 -11.59 1.83 1.98
C ILE A 65 -10.88 1.35 0.72
N TRP A 66 -10.00 0.36 0.86
CA TRP A 66 -9.34 -0.28 -0.27
C TRP A 66 -10.36 -0.84 -1.26
N CYS A 67 -11.33 -1.65 -0.82
CA CYS A 67 -12.36 -2.24 -1.68
C CYS A 67 -13.18 -1.17 -2.43
N ILE A 68 -13.66 -0.14 -1.73
CA ILE A 68 -14.49 0.93 -2.31
C ILE A 68 -13.69 1.75 -3.34
N SER A 69 -12.35 1.79 -3.22
CA SER A 69 -11.48 2.53 -4.13
C SER A 69 -11.36 1.93 -5.55
N PHE A 70 -11.92 0.74 -5.80
CA PHE A 70 -11.97 0.10 -7.12
C PHE A 70 -13.31 0.27 -7.85
N GLY A 71 -14.30 0.93 -7.23
CA GLY A 71 -15.56 1.26 -7.89
C GLY A 71 -15.40 2.33 -8.98
N GLU A 72 -16.43 2.50 -9.82
CA GLU A 72 -16.42 3.45 -10.94
C GLU A 72 -16.22 4.91 -10.49
N ASN A 73 -15.49 5.68 -11.30
CA ASN A 73 -15.36 7.15 -11.22
C ASN A 73 -14.81 7.71 -9.89
N LYS A 74 -13.69 7.19 -9.39
CA LYS A 74 -13.02 7.74 -8.19
C LYS A 74 -11.81 8.62 -8.56
N SER A 75 -12.06 9.88 -8.93
CA SER A 75 -10.98 10.88 -9.03
C SER A 75 -10.30 11.09 -7.68
N GLY A 76 -8.96 11.23 -7.67
CA GLY A 76 -8.20 11.52 -6.45
C GLY A 76 -7.91 10.30 -5.56
N VAL A 77 -8.18 9.08 -6.04
CA VAL A 77 -7.71 7.87 -5.37
C VAL A 77 -6.22 7.67 -5.66
N PRO A 78 -5.40 7.38 -4.62
CA PRO A 78 -3.99 7.08 -4.80
C PRO A 78 -3.72 5.93 -5.77
N ALA A 79 -2.55 5.94 -6.38
CA ALA A 79 -2.05 4.78 -7.10
C ALA A 79 -1.97 3.58 -6.15
N LYS A 80 -2.34 2.40 -6.67
CA LYS A 80 -2.44 1.15 -5.92
C LYS A 80 -1.50 0.13 -6.54
N TYR A 81 -0.54 -0.36 -5.77
CA TYR A 81 0.49 -1.28 -6.24
C TYR A 81 0.46 -2.60 -5.48
N ASP A 82 0.74 -3.68 -6.20
CA ASP A 82 0.95 -5.00 -5.61
C ASP A 82 2.43 -5.15 -5.25
N PHE A 83 2.70 -5.33 -3.96
CA PHE A 83 4.06 -5.42 -3.48
C PHE A 83 4.79 -6.68 -3.96
N ARG A 84 4.08 -7.81 -4.14
CA ARG A 84 4.66 -9.04 -4.69
C ARG A 84 5.20 -8.78 -6.10
N LYS A 85 4.37 -8.19 -6.95
CA LYS A 85 4.75 -7.88 -8.34
C LYS A 85 5.95 -6.95 -8.44
N LEU A 86 6.04 -6.01 -7.50
CA LEU A 86 7.16 -5.07 -7.42
C LEU A 86 8.49 -5.78 -7.10
N ILE A 87 8.51 -6.68 -6.11
CA ILE A 87 9.72 -7.41 -5.76
C ILE A 87 10.10 -8.44 -6.83
N ASP A 88 9.11 -9.00 -7.54
CA ASP A 88 9.31 -9.93 -8.64
C ASP A 88 9.76 -9.22 -9.94
N GLY A 89 9.75 -7.89 -9.95
CA GLY A 89 10.21 -7.07 -11.08
C GLY A 89 9.25 -7.05 -12.27
N GLU A 90 7.95 -7.28 -12.06
CA GLU A 90 6.94 -7.21 -13.12
C GLU A 90 6.84 -5.79 -13.71
N GLU A 91 6.50 -5.70 -15.00
CA GLU A 91 6.29 -4.40 -15.67
C GLU A 91 5.02 -3.69 -15.16
N ASP A 92 3.91 -4.43 -15.02
CA ASP A 92 2.62 -3.95 -14.52
C ASP A 92 2.37 -4.41 -13.08
N ILE A 93 2.80 -3.57 -12.15
CA ILE A 93 2.65 -3.74 -10.70
C ILE A 93 1.33 -3.20 -10.16
N SER A 94 0.43 -2.70 -11.01
CA SER A 94 -0.79 -2.01 -10.55
C SER A 94 -1.84 -2.99 -10.05
N CYS A 95 -2.45 -2.72 -8.90
CA CYS A 95 -3.66 -3.44 -8.49
C CYS A 95 -4.84 -2.94 -9.32
N LYS A 96 -5.43 -3.84 -10.12
CA LYS A 96 -6.67 -3.59 -10.90
C LYS A 96 -7.93 -4.10 -10.22
N VAL A 97 -7.76 -4.97 -9.21
CA VAL A 97 -8.82 -5.56 -8.41
C VAL A 97 -8.48 -5.49 -6.93
N ALA A 98 -9.48 -5.58 -6.06
CA ALA A 98 -9.30 -5.40 -4.63
C ALA A 98 -8.63 -6.60 -3.92
N HIS A 99 -8.60 -7.80 -4.49
CA HIS A 99 -8.21 -9.06 -3.82
C HIS A 99 -9.07 -9.47 -2.59
N PHE A 100 -9.84 -8.53 -2.04
CA PHE A 100 -10.83 -8.71 -0.99
C PHE A 100 -12.24 -8.50 -1.54
N LYS A 101 -13.22 -9.18 -0.92
CA LYS A 101 -14.65 -8.91 -1.15
C LYS A 101 -15.19 -8.15 0.05
N GLY A 102 -15.29 -6.83 -0.07
CA GLY A 102 -16.00 -5.99 0.90
C GLY A 102 -17.48 -5.92 0.57
N ARG A 103 -18.37 -6.09 1.55
CA ARG A 103 -19.80 -5.76 1.44
C ARG A 103 -20.16 -4.76 2.52
N ILE A 104 -20.86 -3.69 2.16
CA ILE A 104 -21.55 -2.85 3.16
C ILE A 104 -22.81 -3.60 3.55
N ILE A 105 -22.98 -3.84 4.85
CA ILE A 105 -24.24 -4.38 5.40
C ILE A 105 -25.02 -3.17 5.88
N CYS A 106 -26.08 -2.82 5.16
CA CYS A 106 -27.05 -1.81 5.58
C CYS A 106 -28.14 -2.47 6.42
#